data_AF-A0A1F2RVR6-F1
#
_entry.id   AF-A0A1F2RVR6-F1
#
_cell.length_a   1.000
_cell.length_b   1.000
_cell.length_c   1.000
_cell.angle_alpha   90.00
_cell.angle_beta   90.00
_cell.angle_gamma   90.00
#
_symmetry.space_group_name_H-M   'P 1'
#
loop_
_entity.id
_entity.type
_entity.pdbx_description
1 polymer ?
#
loop_
_entity_poly.entity_id
_entity_poly.type
_entity_poly.pdbx_seq_one_letter_code
_entity_poly.pdbx_strand_id
1 'polypeptide(L)'
;MALQPEIRQERWHEPDAFARNTQAIASSSNTGLRELKQAVKVLGSRAVDRRTTVGKALAGWRDELISDLGGDTAISTQQRALVDLVVRTKLMLDSIDAWLLKQPLLVNVRKRALLPVVRERTQLADAIARYLAALGLERRAKPVTPLHEYLASRAQQAPQSEPESGIEAK
;
A
#
# COMPACT_ATOMS: atom_id res chain seq x y z
N MET A 1 -6.22 -3.27 72.44
CA MET A 1 -5.04 -3.19 71.54
C MET A 1 -4.76 -4.63 71.09
N ALA A 2 -5.06 -5.11 69.89
CA ALA A 2 -5.42 -4.51 68.62
C ALA A 2 -6.50 -5.35 67.90
N LEU A 3 -7.21 -4.69 67.01
CA LEU A 3 -8.38 -5.11 66.24
C LEU A 3 -8.08 -6.25 65.26
N GLN A 4 -8.96 -7.24 65.17
CA GLN A 4 -9.08 -8.07 63.96
C GLN A 4 -10.05 -7.39 62.99
N PRO A 5 -9.73 -7.24 61.70
CA PRO A 5 -10.73 -6.84 60.73
C PRO A 5 -11.48 -8.07 60.21
N GLU A 6 -12.73 -8.21 60.64
CA GLU A 6 -13.75 -8.98 59.93
C GLU A 6 -13.95 -8.37 58.53
N ILE A 7 -13.46 -9.05 57.49
CA ILE A 7 -13.86 -8.74 56.12
C ILE A 7 -15.05 -9.64 55.76
N ARG A 8 -16.21 -9.02 55.91
CA ARG A 8 -17.54 -9.38 55.47
C ARG A 8 -17.55 -10.02 54.07
N GLN A 9 -18.25 -11.14 53.97
CA GLN A 9 -18.67 -11.79 52.73
C GLN A 9 -19.50 -10.81 51.88
N GLU A 10 -18.97 -10.36 50.75
CA GLU A 10 -19.79 -9.94 49.62
C GLU A 10 -19.74 -11.01 48.54
N ARG A 11 -20.79 -11.80 48.59
CA ARG A 11 -21.25 -12.75 47.59
C ARG A 11 -21.63 -11.99 46.32
N TRP A 12 -20.69 -11.87 45.39
CA TRP A 12 -21.01 -11.50 44.01
C TRP A 12 -21.53 -12.75 43.29
N HIS A 13 -22.85 -12.82 43.10
CA HIS A 13 -23.50 -13.76 42.21
C HIS A 13 -23.16 -13.41 40.75
N GLU A 14 -22.57 -14.40 40.07
CA GLU A 14 -22.40 -14.66 38.61
C GLU A 14 -22.30 -13.51 37.58
N PRO A 15 -21.35 -13.67 36.63
CA PRO A 15 -21.65 -13.34 35.25
C PRO A 15 -21.37 -14.53 34.32
N ASP A 16 -22.36 -15.41 34.17
CA ASP A 16 -22.54 -16.31 33.02
C ASP A 16 -22.90 -15.56 31.71
N ALA A 17 -22.41 -14.32 31.60
CA ALA A 17 -22.52 -13.45 30.44
C ALA A 17 -21.26 -13.49 29.57
N PHE A 18 -20.10 -13.94 30.10
CA PHE A 18 -18.85 -14.02 29.32
C PHE A 18 -18.68 -15.34 28.54
N ALA A 19 -19.37 -16.41 28.95
CA ALA A 19 -19.25 -17.72 28.31
C ALA A 19 -20.07 -17.87 27.01
N ARG A 20 -21.08 -17.03 26.78
CA ARG A 20 -21.95 -17.13 25.59
C ARG A 20 -21.46 -16.38 24.35
N ASN A 21 -20.46 -15.51 24.47
CA ASN A 21 -19.91 -14.76 23.33
C ASN A 21 -18.55 -15.30 22.82
N THR A 22 -18.04 -16.38 23.39
CA THR A 22 -16.79 -17.01 22.91
C THR A 22 -17.07 -18.05 21.81
N GLN A 23 -18.27 -18.63 21.78
CA GLN A 23 -18.66 -19.61 20.75
C GLN A 23 -19.10 -18.96 19.42
N ALA A 24 -19.48 -17.68 19.41
CA ALA A 24 -19.77 -16.95 18.17
C ALA A 24 -18.49 -16.53 17.41
N ILE A 25 -17.36 -16.39 18.11
CA ILE A 25 -16.07 -15.99 17.52
C ILE A 25 -15.35 -17.20 16.87
N ALA A 26 -15.73 -18.42 17.22
CA ALA A 26 -15.12 -19.65 16.72
C ALA A 26 -15.55 -20.06 15.29
N SER A 27 -16.30 -19.23 14.56
CA SER A 27 -16.80 -19.56 13.21
C SER A 27 -16.30 -18.66 12.07
N SER A 28 -15.44 -17.66 12.31
CA SER A 28 -14.95 -16.79 11.22
C SER A 28 -13.48 -17.00 10.80
N SER A 29 -12.79 -18.02 11.33
CA SER A 29 -11.31 -18.07 11.26
C SER A 29 -10.72 -18.90 10.11
N ASN A 30 -11.48 -19.21 9.07
CA ASN A 30 -10.95 -19.93 7.91
C ASN A 30 -11.06 -19.15 6.60
N THR A 31 -12.00 -18.22 6.45
CA THR A 31 -12.23 -17.53 5.18
C THR A 31 -11.10 -16.55 4.86
N GLY A 32 -10.77 -15.63 5.77
CA GLY A 32 -9.69 -14.65 5.54
C GLY A 32 -8.30 -15.28 5.44
N LEU A 33 -8.02 -16.34 6.22
CA LEU A 33 -6.77 -17.09 6.12
C LEU A 33 -6.70 -17.95 4.84
N ARG A 34 -7.82 -18.53 4.38
CA ARG A 34 -7.87 -19.25 3.10
C ARG A 34 -7.76 -18.30 1.92
N GLU A 35 -8.35 -17.12 1.97
CA GLU A 35 -8.19 -16.07 0.96
C GLU A 35 -6.75 -15.60 0.90
N LEU A 36 -6.11 -15.38 2.06
CA LEU A 36 -4.68 -15.05 2.13
C LEU A 36 -3.81 -16.20 1.62
N LYS A 37 -4.05 -17.44 2.05
CA LYS A 37 -3.30 -18.63 1.56
C LYS A 37 -3.52 -18.86 0.08
N GLN A 38 -4.71 -18.62 -0.45
CA GLN A 38 -5.03 -18.77 -1.86
C GLN A 38 -4.40 -17.65 -2.69
N ALA A 39 -4.42 -16.41 -2.19
CA ALA A 39 -3.64 -15.31 -2.74
C ALA A 39 -2.17 -15.74 -2.78
N VAL A 40 -1.57 -16.12 -1.64
CA VAL A 40 -0.16 -16.54 -1.48
C VAL A 40 0.21 -17.74 -2.38
N LYS A 41 -0.71 -18.68 -2.61
CA LYS A 41 -0.52 -19.82 -3.51
C LYS A 41 -0.54 -19.44 -4.99
N VAL A 42 -1.31 -18.41 -5.36
CA VAL A 42 -1.29 -17.79 -6.71
C VAL A 42 -0.04 -16.91 -6.89
N LEU A 43 0.56 -16.47 -5.80
CA LEU A 43 1.51 -15.36 -5.61
C LEU A 43 2.99 -15.67 -5.88
N GLY A 44 3.36 -16.88 -6.32
CA GLY A 44 4.77 -17.27 -6.57
C GLY A 44 5.46 -16.53 -7.73
N SER A 45 4.70 -15.75 -8.49
CA SER A 45 5.16 -14.77 -9.48
C SER A 45 4.06 -13.76 -9.85
N ARG A 46 2.79 -14.12 -9.58
CA ARG A 46 1.56 -13.33 -9.73
C ARG A 46 1.10 -12.78 -8.37
N ALA A 47 1.98 -12.00 -7.74
CA ALA A 47 1.94 -11.71 -6.31
C ALA A 47 0.71 -10.91 -5.80
N VAL A 48 -0.14 -10.40 -6.66
CA VAL A 48 -1.30 -9.61 -6.25
C VAL A 48 -2.38 -9.84 -7.29
N ASP A 49 -3.54 -10.35 -6.90
CA ASP A 49 -4.66 -10.48 -7.85
C ASP A 49 -5.12 -9.08 -8.27
N ARG A 50 -4.72 -8.66 -9.47
CA ARG A 50 -5.00 -7.34 -10.06
C ARG A 50 -6.49 -7.08 -10.31
N ARG A 51 -7.35 -8.07 -10.11
CA ARG A 51 -8.81 -7.89 -10.19
C ARG A 51 -9.39 -7.32 -8.90
N THR A 52 -8.71 -7.53 -7.77
CA THR A 52 -9.12 -7.01 -6.46
C THR A 52 -8.87 -5.51 -6.35
N THR A 53 -9.65 -4.81 -5.51
CA THR A 53 -9.45 -3.37 -5.26
C THR A 53 -8.05 -3.07 -4.76
N VAL A 54 -7.54 -3.87 -3.82
CA VAL A 54 -6.17 -3.77 -3.30
C VAL A 54 -5.15 -3.98 -4.42
N GLY A 55 -5.39 -4.97 -5.29
CA GLY A 55 -4.50 -5.25 -6.40
C GLY A 55 -4.46 -4.18 -7.47
N LYS A 56 -5.60 -3.54 -7.77
CA LYS A 56 -5.66 -2.39 -8.67
C LYS A 56 -4.92 -1.19 -8.08
N ALA A 57 -5.13 -0.91 -6.79
CA ALA A 57 -4.44 0.18 -6.11
C ALA A 57 -2.91 -0.02 -6.09
N LEU A 58 -2.44 -1.23 -5.78
CA LEU A 58 -1.01 -1.55 -5.80
C LEU A 58 -0.41 -1.51 -7.21
N ALA A 59 -1.15 -1.94 -8.23
CA ALA A 59 -0.72 -1.83 -9.62
C ALA A 59 -0.63 -0.35 -10.05
N GLY A 60 -1.65 0.46 -9.74
CA GLY A 60 -1.64 1.90 -10.02
C GLY A 60 -0.46 2.61 -9.34
N TRP A 61 -0.25 2.35 -8.05
CA TRP A 61 0.87 2.93 -7.31
C TRP A 61 2.23 2.50 -7.86
N ARG A 62 2.37 1.25 -8.31
CA ARG A 62 3.57 0.78 -9.00
C ARG A 62 3.82 1.56 -10.29
N ASP A 63 2.78 1.77 -11.08
CA ASP A 63 2.89 2.45 -12.38
C ASP A 63 3.20 3.95 -12.18
N GLU A 64 2.66 4.58 -11.13
CA GLU A 64 3.04 5.93 -10.68
C GLU A 64 4.53 6.01 -10.35
N LEU A 65 5.06 5.07 -9.54
CA LEU A 65 6.49 5.02 -9.22
C LEU A 65 7.37 4.86 -10.47
N ILE A 66 6.95 4.04 -11.42
CA ILE A 66 7.70 3.87 -12.69
C ILE A 66 7.63 5.14 -13.54
N SER A 67 6.47 5.80 -13.59
CA SER A 67 6.30 7.08 -14.27
C SER A 67 7.21 8.15 -13.68
N ASP A 68 7.31 8.25 -12.36
CA ASP A 68 8.18 9.21 -11.66
C ASP A 68 9.67 8.95 -11.95
N LEU A 69 10.04 7.69 -12.21
CA LEU A 69 11.41 7.31 -12.59
C LEU A 69 11.72 7.49 -14.09
N GLY A 70 10.78 8.03 -14.87
CA GLY A 70 10.94 8.32 -16.30
C GLY A 70 10.30 7.30 -17.25
N GLY A 71 9.52 6.35 -16.73
CA GLY A 71 8.80 5.35 -17.51
C GLY A 71 9.54 4.02 -17.69
N ASP A 72 8.84 3.03 -18.24
CA ASP A 72 9.28 1.63 -18.27
C ASP A 72 10.60 1.41 -19.05
N THR A 73 10.83 2.21 -20.10
CA THR A 73 12.04 2.16 -20.93
C THR A 73 13.23 2.89 -20.32
N ALA A 74 13.00 3.75 -19.32
CA ALA A 74 14.03 4.58 -18.70
C ALA A 74 14.60 3.95 -17.41
N ILE A 75 13.92 2.96 -16.83
CA ILE A 75 14.37 2.31 -15.59
C ILE A 75 15.25 1.09 -15.86
N SER A 76 16.32 0.94 -15.08
CA SER A 76 17.16 -0.25 -15.11
C SER A 76 16.44 -1.47 -14.51
N THR A 77 16.96 -2.66 -14.79
CA THR A 77 16.47 -3.90 -14.16
C THR A 77 16.56 -3.85 -12.64
N GLN A 78 17.60 -3.20 -12.09
CA GLN A 78 17.79 -3.03 -10.65
C GLN A 78 16.71 -2.12 -10.05
N GLN A 79 16.40 -1.01 -10.71
CA GLN A 79 15.33 -0.09 -10.29
C GLN A 79 13.97 -0.79 -10.34
N ARG A 80 13.71 -1.58 -11.39
CA ARG A 80 12.50 -2.39 -11.50
C ARG A 80 12.36 -3.38 -10.35
N ALA A 81 13.45 -4.06 -9.98
CA ALA A 81 13.46 -4.98 -8.85
C ALA A 81 13.18 -4.27 -7.51
N LEU A 82 13.73 -3.06 -7.31
CA LEU A 82 13.46 -2.24 -6.12
C LEU A 82 12.00 -1.78 -6.07
N VAL A 83 11.43 -1.32 -7.19
CA VAL A 83 10.01 -0.96 -7.27
C VAL A 83 9.13 -2.16 -6.89
N ASP A 84 9.41 -3.34 -7.44
CA ASP A 84 8.63 -4.54 -7.12
C ASP A 84 8.77 -4.94 -5.64
N LEU A 85 9.94 -4.71 -5.02
CA LEU A 85 10.17 -4.94 -3.59
C LEU A 85 9.39 -3.95 -2.72
N VAL A 86 9.38 -2.66 -3.09
CA VAL A 86 8.60 -1.62 -2.43
C VAL A 86 7.11 -1.96 -2.44
N VAL A 87 6.57 -2.36 -3.59
CA VAL A 87 5.14 -2.71 -3.75
C VAL A 87 4.75 -3.89 -2.86
N ARG A 88 5.56 -4.95 -2.83
CA ARG A 88 5.31 -6.10 -1.93
C ARG A 88 5.41 -5.71 -0.46
N THR A 89 6.36 -4.86 -0.10
CA THR A 89 6.56 -4.40 1.29
C THR A 89 5.40 -3.52 1.74
N LYS A 90 4.89 -2.65 0.86
CA LYS A 90 3.69 -1.83 1.11
C LYS A 90 2.46 -2.68 1.38
N LEU A 91 2.24 -3.75 0.61
CA LEU A 91 1.12 -4.68 0.87
C LEU A 91 1.20 -5.28 2.29
N MET A 92 2.38 -5.74 2.70
CA MET A 92 2.58 -6.29 4.04
C MET A 92 2.33 -5.23 5.12
N LEU A 93 2.88 -4.02 4.92
CA LEU A 93 2.71 -2.90 5.84
C LEU A 93 1.23 -2.51 5.98
N ASP A 94 0.50 -2.38 4.88
CA ASP A 94 -0.92 -2.02 4.89
C ASP A 94 -1.78 -3.07 5.59
N SER A 95 -1.45 -4.34 5.44
CA SER A 95 -2.13 -5.44 6.11
C SER A 95 -1.92 -5.37 7.64
N ILE A 96 -0.69 -5.07 8.06
CA ILE A 96 -0.34 -4.90 9.47
C ILE A 96 -1.00 -3.64 10.04
N ASP A 97 -0.96 -2.52 9.33
CA ASP A 97 -1.59 -1.27 9.75
C ASP A 97 -3.10 -1.44 9.87
N ALA A 98 -3.75 -2.10 8.91
CA ALA A 98 -5.18 -2.41 8.97
C ALA A 98 -5.55 -3.30 10.17
N TRP A 99 -4.67 -4.22 10.58
CA TRP A 99 -4.88 -5.01 11.79
C TRP A 99 -4.63 -4.19 13.07
N LEU A 100 -3.56 -3.40 13.10
CA LEU A 100 -3.19 -2.54 14.23
C LEU A 100 -4.29 -1.54 14.55
N LEU A 101 -4.89 -0.92 13.54
CA LEU A 101 -5.98 0.04 13.68
C LEU A 101 -7.27 -0.57 14.25
N LYS A 102 -7.41 -1.90 14.20
CA LYS A 102 -8.55 -2.62 14.81
C LYS A 102 -8.28 -3.02 16.26
N GLN A 103 -7.06 -2.86 16.76
CA GLN A 103 -6.72 -3.28 18.12
C GLN A 103 -7.22 -2.25 19.14
N PRO A 104 -7.86 -2.69 20.24
CA PRO A 104 -8.30 -1.78 21.29
C PRO A 104 -7.12 -1.17 22.05
N LEU A 105 -6.00 -1.88 22.14
CA LEU A 105 -4.79 -1.49 22.86
C LEU A 105 -3.55 -1.96 22.09
N LEU A 106 -2.58 -1.06 21.88
CA LEU A 106 -1.29 -1.38 21.27
C LEU A 106 -0.21 -1.78 22.29
N VAL A 107 -0.55 -1.67 23.57
CA VAL A 107 0.35 -1.98 24.70
C VAL A 107 -0.23 -3.16 25.45
N ASN A 108 0.62 -4.15 25.71
CA ASN A 108 0.33 -5.21 26.65
C ASN A 108 0.44 -4.67 28.08
N VAL A 109 -0.70 -4.37 28.70
CA VAL A 109 -0.78 -3.75 30.04
C VAL A 109 -0.11 -4.63 31.11
N ARG A 110 -0.26 -5.96 31.03
CA ARG A 110 0.33 -6.90 32.00
C ARG A 110 1.85 -6.90 31.95
N LYS A 111 2.42 -6.84 30.74
CA LYS A 111 3.88 -6.81 30.52
C LYS A 111 4.46 -5.39 30.48
N ARG A 112 3.60 -4.35 30.57
CA ARG A 112 3.95 -2.94 30.41
C ARG A 112 4.83 -2.67 29.18
N ALA A 113 4.52 -3.36 28.08
CA ALA A 113 5.34 -3.35 26.87
C ALA A 113 4.48 -3.22 25.62
N LEU A 114 5.02 -2.59 24.58
CA LEU A 114 4.39 -2.48 23.26
C LEU A 114 4.23 -3.87 22.63
N LEU A 115 3.16 -4.09 21.85
CA LEU A 115 3.02 -5.31 21.07
C LEU A 115 4.21 -5.45 20.09
N PRO A 116 4.88 -6.62 20.00
CA PRO A 116 6.04 -6.81 19.14
C PRO A 116 5.81 -6.43 17.67
N VAL A 117 4.61 -6.70 17.16
CA VAL A 117 4.18 -6.36 15.79
C VAL A 117 4.25 -4.86 15.49
N VAL A 118 4.14 -3.98 16.48
CA VAL A 118 4.33 -2.53 16.26
C VAL A 118 5.78 -2.22 15.92
N ARG A 119 6.74 -2.97 16.50
CA ARG A 119 8.16 -2.83 16.16
C ARG A 119 8.47 -3.39 14.78
N GLU A 120 7.89 -4.54 14.44
CA GLU A 120 8.02 -5.15 13.10
C GLU A 120 7.43 -4.22 12.02
N ARG A 121 6.29 -3.58 12.31
CA ARG A 121 5.68 -2.55 11.47
C ARG A 121 6.66 -1.42 11.17
N THR A 122 7.37 -0.91 12.18
CA THR A 122 8.38 0.13 11.98
C THR A 122 9.51 -0.35 11.08
N GLN A 123 9.99 -1.59 11.23
CA GLN A 123 11.05 -2.14 10.38
C GLN A 123 10.65 -2.20 8.90
N LEU A 124 9.39 -2.55 8.61
CA LEU A 124 8.86 -2.54 7.24
C LEU A 124 8.75 -1.12 6.67
N ALA A 125 8.30 -0.15 7.48
CA ALA A 125 8.24 1.24 7.07
C ALA A 125 9.64 1.80 6.76
N ASP A 126 10.63 1.49 7.61
CA ASP A 126 12.02 1.90 7.40
C ASP A 126 12.62 1.23 6.16
N ALA A 127 12.26 -0.01 5.86
CA ALA A 127 12.67 -0.69 4.63
C ALA A 127 12.13 0.02 3.39
N ILE A 128 10.85 0.39 3.38
CA ILE A 128 10.25 1.19 2.29
C ILE A 128 11.00 2.51 2.12
N ALA A 129 11.24 3.24 3.21
CA ALA A 129 11.97 4.51 3.15
C ALA A 129 13.37 4.35 2.53
N ARG A 130 14.11 3.30 2.90
CA ARG A 130 15.43 3.00 2.31
C ARG A 130 15.35 2.67 0.82
N TYR A 131 14.36 1.87 0.41
CA TYR A 131 14.20 1.54 -1.01
C TYR A 131 13.78 2.76 -1.84
N LEU A 132 12.88 3.60 -1.33
CA LEU A 132 12.49 4.84 -1.99
C LEU A 132 13.65 5.84 -2.05
N ALA A 133 14.47 5.93 -1.00
CA ALA A 133 15.69 6.73 -1.04
C ALA A 133 16.67 6.21 -2.10
N ALA A 134 16.85 4.89 -2.22
CA ALA A 134 17.68 4.28 -3.26
C ALA A 134 17.16 4.56 -4.68
N LEU A 135 15.83 4.67 -4.87
CA LEU A 135 15.21 5.02 -6.15
C LEU A 135 15.31 6.52 -6.47
N GLY A 136 15.17 7.39 -5.46
CA GLY A 136 15.12 8.85 -5.58
C GLY A 136 16.46 9.58 -5.52
N LEU A 137 17.58 8.87 -5.37
CA LEU A 137 18.92 9.47 -5.47
C LEU A 137 19.35 9.79 -6.91
N GLU A 138 18.52 9.47 -7.92
CA GLU A 138 18.77 9.81 -9.31
C GLU A 138 17.66 10.72 -9.85
N ARG A 139 17.86 12.05 -9.75
CA ARG A 139 16.99 13.02 -10.42
C ARG A 139 17.09 12.81 -11.95
N ARG A 140 16.05 12.26 -12.57
CA ARG A 140 15.98 12.10 -14.03
C ARG A 140 14.94 13.04 -14.62
N ALA A 141 15.38 13.88 -15.56
CA ALA A 141 14.46 14.71 -16.33
C ALA A 141 13.64 13.81 -17.26
N LYS A 142 12.33 14.07 -17.35
CA LYS A 142 11.45 13.41 -18.32
C LYS A 142 12.03 13.61 -19.72
N PRO A 143 12.16 12.58 -20.57
CA PRO A 143 12.59 12.76 -21.95
C PRO A 143 11.59 13.70 -22.64
N VAL A 144 12.07 14.90 -22.97
CA VAL A 144 11.29 15.92 -23.68
C VAL A 144 11.54 15.70 -25.16
N THR A 145 10.46 15.66 -25.96
CA THR A 145 10.58 15.71 -27.42
C THR A 145 11.46 16.91 -27.79
N PRO A 146 12.57 16.71 -28.50
CA PRO A 146 13.45 17.80 -28.84
C PRO A 146 12.66 18.82 -29.68
N LEU A 147 12.90 20.11 -29.41
CA LEU A 147 12.09 21.21 -29.96
C LEU A 147 11.88 21.13 -31.48
N HIS A 148 12.88 20.63 -32.22
CA HIS A 148 12.79 20.48 -33.67
C HIS A 148 11.74 19.45 -34.12
N GLU A 149 11.59 18.32 -33.43
CA GLU A 149 10.55 17.32 -33.74
C GLU A 149 9.15 17.87 -33.40
N TYR A 150 9.05 18.64 -32.32
CA TYR A 150 7.80 19.30 -31.96
C TYR A 150 7.39 20.37 -32.99
N LEU A 151 8.35 21.15 -33.50
CA LEU A 151 8.09 22.14 -34.54
C LEU A 151 7.73 21.48 -35.89
N ALA A 152 8.40 20.39 -36.25
CA ALA A 152 8.11 19.66 -37.49
C ALA A 152 6.70 19.04 -37.50
N SER A 153 6.29 18.41 -36.39
CA SER A 153 4.95 17.86 -36.24
C SER A 153 3.87 18.95 -36.23
N ARG A 154 4.14 20.11 -35.63
CA ARG A 154 3.22 21.25 -35.65
C ARG A 154 3.09 21.89 -37.04
N ALA A 155 4.17 21.96 -37.81
CA ALA A 155 4.15 22.48 -39.18
C ALA A 155 3.33 21.59 -40.13
N GLN A 156 3.35 20.27 -39.93
CA GLN A 156 2.56 19.31 -40.71
C GLN A 156 1.06 19.35 -40.37
N GLN A 157 0.70 19.87 -39.20
CA GLN A 157 -0.69 19.99 -38.73
C GLN A 157 -1.32 21.35 -39.00
N ALA A 158 -0.58 22.31 -39.60
CA ALA A 158 -1.16 23.58 -40.01
C ALA A 158 -2.19 23.34 -41.14
N PRO A 159 -3.47 23.69 -40.96
CA PRO A 159 -4.44 23.61 -42.04
C PRO A 159 -3.96 24.51 -43.18
N GLN A 160 -3.97 23.99 -44.40
CA GLN A 160 -3.76 24.77 -45.61
C GLN A 160 -4.81 25.87 -45.65
N SER A 161 -4.44 27.09 -45.28
CA SER A 161 -5.21 28.28 -45.63
C SER A 161 -5.17 28.38 -47.16
N GLU A 162 -6.26 27.99 -47.80
CA GLU A 162 -6.51 28.17 -49.23
C GLU A 162 -6.21 29.62 -49.61
N PRO A 163 -5.41 29.89 -50.66
CA PRO A 163 -5.29 31.23 -51.17
C PRO A 163 -6.59 31.55 -51.93
N GLU A 164 -7.44 32.39 -51.34
CA GLU A 164 -8.55 33.01 -52.07
C GLU A 164 -7.98 33.76 -53.28
N SER A 165 -8.16 33.15 -54.45
CA SER A 165 -7.93 33.73 -55.76
C SER A 165 -8.91 34.88 -55.97
N GLY A 166 -8.47 36.10 -55.64
CA GLY A 166 -9.18 37.34 -55.92
C GLY A 166 -8.40 38.24 -56.87
N ILE A 167 -8.10 37.75 -58.08
CA ILE A 167 -7.80 38.63 -59.22
C ILE A 167 -9.05 38.60 -60.10
N GLU A 168 -9.90 39.62 -59.99
CA GLU A 168 -10.71 40.06 -61.12
C GLU A 168 -10.62 41.58 -61.23
N ALA A 169 -9.85 41.99 -62.22
CA ALA A 169 -9.81 43.35 -62.73
C ALA A 169 -11.11 43.65 -63.47
N LYS A 170 -11.68 44.84 -63.22
CA LYS A 170 -12.48 45.55 -64.20
C LYS A 170 -12.37 47.05 -64.00
#